data_AF-A0A0R2FLZ4-F1
#
_entry.id   AF-A0A0R2FLZ4-F1
#
_cell.length_a   1.000
_cell.length_b   1.000
_cell.length_c   1.000
_cell.angle_alpha   90.00
_cell.angle_beta   90.00
_cell.angle_gamma   90.00
#
_symmetry.space_group_name_H-M   'P 1'
#
loop_
_entity.id
_entity.type
_entity.pdbx_description
1 polymer ?
#
loop_
_entity_poly.entity_id
_entity_poly.type
_entity_poly.pdbx_seq_one_letter_code
_entity_poly.pdbx_strand_id
1 'polypeptide(L)'
;MGKGKIVGKIAAKAVQSLAPDLAVTAAAGAANIFKNTYDKHQAYVKVPDVSGLSIEDIPPILQKAKFNFASVLAEPDKRYAEKRPNTVLRTAPHANASVPPETFIKVFYADEDVINASKALAAEASEKKAARNEAAKQLAHKVEDTAKTTTVGLAHKLNPKKLLKKKQAQLIRLLTRKTKIRNTTLTGNPPTSKI
;
A
#
# COMPACT_ATOMS: atom_id res chain seq x y z
N MET A 1 -3.70 -3.88 -30.19
CA MET A 1 -3.24 -5.14 -30.84
C MET A 1 -1.91 -5.56 -30.24
N GLY A 2 -1.85 -6.78 -29.68
CA GLY A 2 -0.92 -7.18 -28.62
C GLY A 2 0.51 -7.54 -29.04
N LYS A 3 1.47 -7.13 -28.20
CA LYS A 3 2.93 -7.35 -28.29
C LYS A 3 3.36 -8.83 -28.15
N GLY A 4 2.44 -9.74 -27.84
CA GLY A 4 2.73 -11.18 -27.66
C GLY A 4 2.93 -11.98 -28.96
N LYS A 5 2.48 -11.48 -30.11
CA LYS A 5 2.60 -12.23 -31.40
C LYS A 5 4.01 -12.20 -32.00
N ILE A 6 4.89 -11.31 -31.52
CA ILE A 6 6.21 -11.10 -32.12
C ILE A 6 7.22 -12.09 -31.54
N VAL A 7 7.16 -12.36 -30.23
CA VAL A 7 8.11 -13.25 -29.54
C VAL A 7 7.98 -14.72 -30.01
N GLY A 8 6.76 -15.19 -30.28
CA GLY A 8 6.53 -16.56 -30.75
C GLY A 8 7.11 -16.88 -32.14
N LYS A 9 7.27 -15.87 -33.01
CA LYS A 9 7.81 -16.06 -34.37
C LYS A 9 9.33 -16.21 -34.40
N ILE A 10 10.03 -15.70 -33.39
CA ILE A 10 11.50 -15.74 -33.34
C ILE A 10 11.98 -17.11 -32.86
N ALA A 11 11.28 -17.70 -31.89
CA ALA A 11 11.59 -19.04 -31.37
C ALA A 11 11.36 -20.14 -32.42
N ALA A 12 10.29 -20.06 -33.21
CA ALA A 12 9.97 -21.06 -34.23
C ALA A 12 11.05 -21.16 -35.33
N LYS A 13 11.74 -20.05 -35.64
CA LYS A 13 12.72 -20.00 -36.73
C LYS A 13 14.10 -20.55 -36.33
N ALA A 14 14.45 -20.52 -35.04
CA ALA A 14 15.70 -21.07 -34.54
C ALA A 14 15.68 -22.61 -34.46
N VAL A 15 14.51 -23.22 -34.27
CA VAL A 15 14.36 -24.69 -34.22
C VAL A 15 14.59 -25.33 -35.59
N GLN A 16 14.30 -24.62 -36.68
CA GLN A 16 14.46 -25.11 -38.05
C GLN A 16 15.90 -25.26 -38.53
N SER A 17 16.89 -24.70 -37.83
CA SER A 17 18.31 -24.81 -38.20
C SER A 17 19.12 -25.79 -37.34
N LEU A 18 18.47 -26.51 -36.42
CA LEU A 18 19.14 -27.55 -35.61
C LEU A 18 19.13 -28.88 -36.36
N ALA A 19 20.26 -29.59 -36.32
CA ALA A 19 20.40 -30.94 -36.86
C ALA A 19 19.26 -31.86 -36.36
N PRO A 20 18.80 -32.82 -37.17
CA PRO A 20 17.65 -33.68 -36.82
C PRO A 20 17.86 -34.40 -35.48
N ASP A 21 19.09 -34.75 -35.14
CA ASP A 21 19.42 -35.42 -33.87
C ASP A 21 19.20 -34.53 -32.63
N LEU A 22 19.51 -33.22 -32.74
CA LEU A 22 19.22 -32.21 -31.71
C LEU A 22 17.74 -31.86 -31.64
N ALA A 23 17.03 -31.85 -32.76
CA ALA A 23 15.58 -31.66 -32.78
C ALA A 23 14.85 -32.83 -32.10
N VAL A 24 15.31 -34.07 -32.30
CA VAL A 24 14.77 -35.28 -31.66
C VAL A 24 15.08 -35.32 -30.16
N THR A 25 16.30 -34.98 -29.74
CA THR A 25 16.64 -34.89 -28.30
C THR A 25 15.94 -33.73 -27.59
N ALA A 26 15.80 -32.56 -28.23
CA ALA A 26 15.02 -31.45 -27.68
C ALA A 26 13.52 -31.79 -27.60
N ALA A 27 12.96 -32.46 -28.62
CA ALA A 27 11.58 -32.94 -28.60
C ALA A 27 11.37 -34.05 -27.55
N ALA A 28 12.31 -34.98 -27.37
CA ALA A 28 12.26 -36.02 -26.36
C ALA A 28 12.41 -35.45 -24.93
N GLY A 29 13.32 -34.50 -24.74
CA GLY A 29 13.46 -33.76 -23.48
C GLY A 29 12.19 -32.99 -23.13
N ALA A 30 11.59 -32.29 -24.10
CA ALA A 30 10.30 -31.62 -23.93
C ALA A 30 9.17 -32.62 -23.63
N ALA A 31 9.07 -33.72 -24.38
CA ALA A 31 8.07 -34.75 -24.18
C ALA A 31 8.16 -35.39 -22.79
N ASN A 32 9.38 -35.61 -22.27
CA ASN A 32 9.59 -36.12 -20.91
C ASN A 32 9.14 -35.11 -19.83
N ILE A 33 9.33 -33.80 -20.05
CA ILE A 33 8.83 -32.75 -19.15
C ILE A 33 7.30 -32.67 -19.18
N PHE A 34 6.69 -32.79 -20.36
CA PHE A 34 5.23 -32.82 -20.50
C PHE A 34 4.61 -34.09 -19.94
N LYS A 35 5.24 -35.26 -20.11
CA LYS A 35 4.73 -36.52 -19.59
C LYS A 35 4.82 -36.59 -18.07
N ASN A 36 5.94 -36.14 -17.50
CA ASN A 36 6.14 -36.10 -16.06
C ASN A 36 5.27 -35.05 -15.34
N THR A 37 4.71 -34.07 -16.07
CA THR A 37 3.68 -33.15 -15.56
C THR A 37 2.27 -33.69 -15.83
N TYR A 38 2.01 -34.26 -17.01
CA TYR A 38 0.72 -34.86 -17.38
C TYR A 38 0.35 -36.03 -16.47
N ASP A 39 1.25 -36.98 -16.23
CA ASP A 39 1.01 -38.14 -15.37
C ASP A 39 0.78 -37.73 -13.91
N LYS A 40 1.40 -36.63 -13.45
CA LYS A 40 1.14 -36.07 -12.11
C LYS A 40 -0.24 -35.43 -12.01
N HIS A 41 -0.84 -34.94 -13.09
CA HIS A 41 -2.12 -34.22 -13.04
C HIS A 41 -3.35 -35.07 -13.41
N GLN A 42 -3.20 -36.28 -13.93
CA GLN A 42 -4.33 -37.16 -14.30
C GLN A 42 -5.22 -37.57 -13.13
N ALA A 43 -4.71 -37.56 -11.89
CA ALA A 43 -5.46 -38.02 -10.72
C ALA A 43 -6.03 -36.88 -9.86
N TYR A 44 -5.73 -35.60 -10.16
CA TYR A 44 -6.15 -34.51 -9.30
C TYR A 44 -7.63 -34.17 -9.51
N VAL A 45 -8.37 -34.13 -8.41
CA VAL A 45 -9.79 -33.80 -8.37
C VAL A 45 -9.96 -32.40 -7.80
N LYS A 46 -10.88 -31.62 -8.37
CA LYS A 46 -11.20 -30.29 -7.85
C LYS A 46 -12.07 -30.40 -6.60
N VAL A 47 -11.71 -29.67 -5.56
CA VAL A 47 -12.55 -29.53 -4.37
C VAL A 47 -13.80 -28.72 -4.73
N PRO A 48 -15.03 -29.26 -4.53
CA PRO A 48 -16.25 -28.51 -4.76
C PRO A 48 -16.32 -27.30 -3.83
N ASP A 49 -16.85 -26.18 -4.33
CA ASP A 49 -17.11 -25.01 -3.51
C ASP A 49 -18.36 -25.24 -2.66
N VAL A 50 -18.16 -25.30 -1.36
CA VAL A 50 -19.22 -25.46 -0.36
C VAL A 50 -19.29 -24.26 0.59
N SER A 51 -18.60 -23.17 0.26
CA SER A 51 -18.65 -21.95 1.07
C SER A 51 -20.04 -21.32 1.02
N GLY A 52 -20.55 -20.88 2.17
CA GLY A 52 -21.89 -20.29 2.26
C GLY A 52 -23.06 -21.29 2.33
N LEU A 53 -22.79 -22.60 2.29
CA LEU A 53 -23.81 -23.64 2.50
C LEU A 53 -23.98 -23.97 3.98
N SER A 54 -25.17 -24.49 4.34
CA SER A 54 -25.44 -25.04 5.68
C SER A 54 -24.57 -26.27 5.92
N ILE A 55 -24.13 -26.47 7.17
CA ILE A 55 -23.31 -27.64 7.57
C ILE A 55 -24.02 -28.96 7.25
N GLU A 56 -25.36 -28.97 7.31
CA GLU A 56 -26.19 -30.15 7.06
C GLU A 56 -26.18 -30.60 5.59
N ASP A 57 -25.97 -29.66 4.66
CA ASP A 57 -25.97 -29.93 3.22
C ASP A 57 -24.60 -30.37 2.69
N ILE A 58 -23.56 -30.26 3.51
CA ILE A 58 -22.16 -30.57 3.14
C ILE A 58 -21.89 -32.06 2.94
N PRO A 59 -22.33 -32.97 3.85
CA PRO A 59 -22.05 -34.39 3.74
C PRO A 59 -22.40 -35.00 2.38
N PRO A 60 -23.61 -34.80 1.80
CA PRO A 60 -23.95 -35.42 0.52
C PRO A 60 -23.09 -34.89 -0.63
N ILE A 61 -22.67 -33.62 -0.59
CA ILE A 61 -21.85 -32.99 -1.63
C ILE A 61 -20.42 -33.55 -1.61
N LEU A 62 -19.80 -33.61 -0.43
CA LEU A 62 -18.43 -34.09 -0.29
C LEU A 62 -18.32 -35.61 -0.45
N GLN A 63 -19.32 -36.38 -0.02
CA GLN A 63 -19.38 -37.82 -0.26
C GLN A 63 -19.53 -38.15 -1.75
N LYS A 64 -20.38 -37.41 -2.48
CA LYS A 64 -20.51 -37.57 -3.94
C LYS A 64 -19.19 -37.31 -4.68
N ALA A 65 -18.40 -36.37 -4.16
CA ALA A 65 -17.06 -36.05 -4.66
C ALA A 65 -15.95 -37.00 -4.14
N LYS A 66 -16.31 -38.03 -3.34
CA LYS A 66 -15.39 -39.01 -2.74
C LYS A 66 -14.30 -38.39 -1.85
N PHE A 67 -14.62 -37.30 -1.16
CA PHE A 67 -13.73 -36.69 -0.19
C PHE A 67 -14.09 -37.06 1.24
N ASN A 68 -13.05 -37.30 2.05
CA ASN A 68 -13.19 -37.41 3.50
C ASN A 68 -13.22 -36.00 4.10
N PHE A 69 -14.08 -35.75 5.09
CA PHE A 69 -14.20 -34.43 5.69
C PHE A 69 -14.41 -34.47 7.19
N ALA A 70 -14.06 -33.37 7.86
CA ALA A 70 -14.47 -33.09 9.23
C ALA A 70 -14.86 -31.63 9.40
N SER A 71 -15.91 -31.42 10.20
CA SER A 71 -16.39 -30.11 10.60
C SER A 71 -15.56 -29.59 11.78
N VAL A 72 -15.08 -28.36 11.69
CA VAL A 72 -14.25 -27.70 12.69
C VAL A 72 -14.87 -26.36 13.05
N LEU A 73 -15.06 -26.11 14.34
CA LEU A 73 -15.53 -24.81 14.81
C LEU A 73 -14.46 -23.74 14.56
N ALA A 74 -14.84 -22.66 13.88
CA ALA A 74 -13.95 -21.54 13.59
C ALA A 74 -13.77 -20.65 14.82
N GLU A 75 -12.58 -20.08 14.96
CA GLU A 75 -12.34 -19.04 15.95
C GLU A 75 -13.09 -17.75 15.59
N PRO A 76 -13.60 -16.98 16.56
CA PRO A 76 -14.24 -15.70 16.30
C PRO A 76 -13.29 -14.71 15.60
N ASP A 77 -13.75 -14.13 14.49
CA ASP A 77 -13.01 -13.11 13.73
C ASP A 77 -13.99 -12.02 13.28
N LYS A 78 -13.53 -10.77 13.27
CA LYS A 78 -14.28 -9.59 12.79
C LYS A 78 -14.84 -9.81 11.38
N ARG A 79 -14.18 -10.62 10.56
CA ARG A 79 -14.62 -10.98 9.20
C ARG A 79 -15.92 -11.79 9.16
N TYR A 80 -16.28 -12.43 10.27
CA TYR A 80 -17.46 -13.28 10.37
C TYR A 80 -18.68 -12.56 10.96
N ALA A 81 -18.54 -11.30 11.40
CA ALA A 81 -19.63 -10.54 12.01
C ALA A 81 -20.90 -10.42 11.14
N GLU A 82 -20.74 -10.39 9.82
CA GLU A 82 -21.83 -10.28 8.84
C GLU A 82 -22.25 -11.64 8.24
N LYS A 83 -21.62 -12.74 8.67
CA LYS A 83 -21.92 -14.09 8.16
C LYS A 83 -23.09 -14.71 8.91
N ARG A 84 -23.76 -15.66 8.26
CA ARG A 84 -24.85 -16.43 8.87
C ARG A 84 -24.27 -17.51 9.80
N PRO A 85 -24.94 -17.82 10.91
CA PRO A 85 -24.58 -18.95 11.76
C PRO A 85 -24.77 -20.28 11.02
N ASN A 86 -24.14 -21.33 11.52
CA ASN A 86 -24.24 -22.72 11.04
C ASN A 86 -23.93 -22.86 9.53
N THR A 87 -23.12 -21.95 9.01
CA THR A 87 -22.75 -21.86 7.60
C THR A 87 -21.26 -22.09 7.45
N VAL A 88 -20.86 -22.76 6.38
CA VAL A 88 -19.44 -22.96 6.07
C VAL A 88 -18.78 -21.64 5.68
N LEU A 89 -17.74 -21.30 6.44
CA LEU A 89 -16.96 -20.08 6.23
C LEU A 89 -15.83 -20.31 5.22
N ARG A 90 -15.12 -21.42 5.38
CA ARG A 90 -14.00 -21.81 4.51
C ARG A 90 -13.73 -23.30 4.58
N THR A 91 -13.05 -23.80 3.57
CA THR A 91 -12.51 -25.16 3.55
C THR A 91 -10.98 -25.12 3.49
N ALA A 92 -10.35 -26.14 4.04
CA ALA A 92 -8.93 -26.42 3.84
C ALA A 92 -8.77 -27.88 3.39
N PRO A 93 -8.33 -28.15 2.15
CA PRO A 93 -7.90 -27.21 1.10
C PRO A 93 -8.99 -26.23 0.61
N HIS A 94 -8.57 -25.12 -0.01
CA HIS A 94 -9.49 -24.07 -0.48
C HIS A 94 -10.43 -24.58 -1.57
N ALA A 95 -11.61 -23.97 -1.71
CA ALA A 95 -12.56 -24.29 -2.77
C ALA A 95 -11.89 -24.16 -4.15
N ASN A 96 -12.23 -25.06 -5.07
CA ASN A 96 -11.64 -25.16 -6.40
C ASN A 96 -10.14 -25.50 -6.45
N ALA A 97 -9.52 -25.81 -5.31
CA ALA A 97 -8.16 -26.35 -5.28
C ALA A 97 -8.12 -27.70 -6.01
N SER A 98 -7.06 -27.89 -6.79
CA SER A 98 -6.75 -29.19 -7.37
C SER A 98 -6.00 -30.01 -6.33
N VAL A 99 -6.59 -31.10 -5.85
CA VAL A 99 -6.01 -31.94 -4.80
C VAL A 99 -5.97 -33.41 -5.22
N PRO A 100 -5.07 -34.22 -4.63
CA PRO A 100 -5.10 -35.66 -4.83
C PRO A 100 -6.49 -36.25 -4.50
N PRO A 101 -6.87 -37.36 -5.14
CA PRO A 101 -8.11 -38.04 -4.81
C PRO A 101 -8.05 -38.51 -3.34
N GLU A 102 -9.19 -38.54 -2.66
CA GLU A 102 -9.31 -38.95 -1.23
C GLU A 102 -8.65 -38.02 -0.20
N THR A 103 -8.23 -36.81 -0.62
CA THR A 103 -7.71 -35.79 0.31
C THR A 103 -8.72 -35.45 1.40
N PHE A 104 -8.23 -35.28 2.63
CA PHE A 104 -9.06 -34.88 3.77
C PHE A 104 -9.36 -33.37 3.76
N ILE A 105 -10.63 -33.00 3.83
CA ILE A 105 -11.10 -31.61 3.81
C ILE A 105 -11.56 -31.20 5.20
N LYS A 106 -10.94 -30.17 5.76
CA LYS A 106 -11.42 -29.49 6.97
C LYS A 106 -12.44 -28.44 6.57
N VAL A 107 -13.65 -28.54 7.10
CA VAL A 107 -14.75 -27.62 6.84
C VAL A 107 -14.91 -26.74 8.08
N PHE A 108 -14.58 -25.46 7.95
CA PHE A 108 -14.70 -24.51 9.06
C PHE A 108 -16.07 -23.85 9.05
N TYR A 109 -16.78 -23.94 10.17
CA TYR A 109 -18.09 -23.33 10.37
C TYR A 109 -18.09 -22.44 11.62
N ALA A 110 -19.05 -21.53 11.70
CA ALA A 110 -19.26 -20.72 12.89
C ALA A 110 -20.69 -20.91 13.42
N ASP A 111 -20.78 -21.20 14.70
CA ASP A 111 -22.04 -21.23 15.44
C ASP A 111 -22.49 -19.82 15.80
N GLU A 112 -23.71 -19.73 16.32
CA GLU A 112 -24.29 -18.47 16.79
C GLU A 112 -23.38 -17.75 17.80
N ASP A 113 -22.77 -18.49 18.73
CA ASP A 113 -21.84 -17.95 19.72
C ASP A 113 -20.60 -17.32 19.07
N VAL A 114 -20.03 -17.98 18.06
CA VAL A 114 -18.86 -17.50 17.33
C VAL A 114 -19.21 -16.25 16.53
N ILE A 115 -20.39 -16.20 15.91
CA ILE A 115 -20.87 -15.03 15.17
C ILE A 115 -21.13 -13.85 16.13
N ASN A 116 -21.70 -14.10 17.30
CA ASN A 116 -21.95 -13.07 18.31
C ASN A 116 -20.64 -12.50 18.87
N ALA A 117 -19.67 -13.36 19.21
CA ALA A 117 -18.33 -12.93 19.60
C ALA A 117 -17.65 -12.13 18.48
N SER A 118 -17.82 -12.55 17.22
CA SER A 118 -17.29 -11.85 16.05
C SER A 118 -17.89 -10.45 15.86
N LYS A 119 -19.19 -10.29 16.11
CA LYS A 119 -19.88 -8.98 16.07
C LYS A 119 -19.38 -8.04 17.16
N ALA A 120 -19.16 -8.54 18.38
CA ALA A 120 -18.58 -7.77 19.47
C ALA A 120 -17.17 -7.25 19.10
N LEU A 121 -16.33 -8.14 18.55
CA LEU A 121 -14.99 -7.77 18.09
C LEU A 121 -15.02 -6.74 16.95
N ALA A 122 -16.00 -6.81 16.05
CA ALA A 122 -16.18 -5.85 14.97
C ALA A 122 -16.64 -4.48 15.49
N ALA A 123 -17.56 -4.45 16.46
CA ALA A 123 -18.02 -3.22 17.10
C ALA A 123 -16.87 -2.47 17.78
N GLU A 124 -16.08 -3.14 18.63
CA GLU A 124 -14.91 -2.54 19.29
C GLU A 124 -13.88 -1.99 18.29
N ALA A 125 -13.69 -2.68 17.17
CA ALA A 125 -12.78 -2.25 16.13
C ALA A 125 -13.27 -0.97 15.43
N SER A 126 -14.57 -0.87 15.21
CA SER A 126 -15.20 0.29 14.59
C SER A 126 -15.09 1.53 15.48
N GLU A 127 -15.30 1.39 16.79
CA GLU A 127 -15.18 2.47 17.76
C GLU A 127 -13.74 2.97 17.86
N LYS A 128 -12.76 2.06 17.96
CA LYS A 128 -11.33 2.42 17.95
C LYS A 128 -10.91 3.11 16.66
N LYS A 129 -11.48 2.72 15.52
CA LYS A 129 -11.23 3.36 14.22
C LYS A 129 -11.89 4.74 14.13
N ALA A 130 -13.11 4.89 14.64
CA ALA A 130 -13.82 6.17 14.70
C ALA A 130 -13.05 7.18 15.57
N ALA A 131 -12.65 6.77 16.79
CA ALA A 131 -11.84 7.59 17.69
C ALA A 131 -10.50 8.00 17.07
N ARG A 132 -9.82 7.08 16.37
CA ARG A 132 -8.57 7.42 15.63
C ARG A 132 -8.82 8.42 14.51
N ASN A 133 -9.91 8.27 13.75
CA ASN A 133 -10.24 9.19 12.67
C ASN A 133 -10.61 10.58 13.19
N GLU A 134 -11.31 10.67 14.32
CA GLU A 134 -11.63 11.94 14.98
C GLU A 134 -10.37 12.62 15.52
N ALA A 135 -9.49 11.87 16.19
CA ALA A 135 -8.20 12.38 16.65
C ALA A 135 -7.34 12.90 15.48
N ALA A 136 -7.31 12.17 14.35
CA ALA A 136 -6.60 12.61 13.16
C ALA A 136 -7.16 13.92 12.58
N LYS A 137 -8.49 14.08 12.53
CA LYS A 137 -9.13 15.33 12.10
C LYS A 137 -8.80 16.50 13.02
N GLN A 138 -8.81 16.28 14.34
CA GLN A 138 -8.45 17.32 15.32
C GLN A 138 -6.99 17.73 15.21
N LEU A 139 -6.08 16.78 14.96
CA LEU A 139 -4.67 17.07 14.71
C LEU A 139 -4.48 17.86 13.42
N ALA A 140 -5.21 17.52 12.35
CA ALA A 140 -5.16 18.24 11.08
C ALA A 140 -5.62 19.70 11.24
N HIS A 141 -6.73 19.95 11.93
CA HIS A 141 -7.20 21.30 12.22
C HIS A 141 -6.21 22.10 13.07
N LYS A 142 -5.61 21.49 14.10
CA LYS A 142 -4.57 22.15 14.90
C LYS A 142 -3.37 22.55 14.07
N VAL A 143 -2.87 21.67 13.20
CA VAL A 143 -1.73 21.98 12.31
C VAL A 143 -2.08 23.11 11.34
N GLU A 144 -3.30 23.12 10.81
CA GLU A 144 -3.78 24.18 9.91
C GLU A 144 -3.85 25.54 10.62
N ASP A 145 -4.38 25.59 11.84
CA ASP A 145 -4.47 26.82 12.64
C ASP A 145 -3.07 27.34 13.06
N THR A 146 -2.16 26.42 13.39
CA THR A 146 -0.77 26.76 13.74
C THR A 146 0.00 27.27 12.50
N ALA A 147 -0.26 26.71 11.32
CA ALA A 147 0.35 27.18 10.08
C ALA A 147 -0.15 28.58 9.68
N LYS A 148 -1.47 28.82 9.75
CA LYS A 148 -2.07 30.14 9.44
C LYS A 148 -1.54 31.24 10.37
N THR A 149 -1.45 30.97 11.67
CA THR A 149 -0.90 31.95 12.64
C THR A 149 0.58 32.24 12.43
N THR A 150 1.38 31.22 12.07
CA THR A 150 2.81 31.40 11.81
C THR A 150 3.07 32.17 10.52
N THR A 151 2.28 31.97 9.46
CA THR A 151 2.39 32.75 8.21
C THR A 151 1.96 34.21 8.38
N VAL A 152 0.91 34.48 9.18
CA VAL A 152 0.48 35.85 9.48
C VAL A 152 1.50 36.55 10.38
N GLY A 153 2.09 35.84 11.35
CA GLY A 153 3.16 36.35 12.22
C GLY A 153 4.47 36.66 11.47
N LEU A 154 4.85 35.84 10.47
CA LEU A 154 6.01 36.12 9.61
C LEU A 154 5.74 37.27 8.63
N ALA A 155 4.55 37.33 8.02
CA ALA A 155 4.18 38.42 7.11
C ALA A 155 4.16 39.79 7.82
N HIS A 156 3.72 39.84 9.08
CA HIS A 156 3.71 41.09 9.85
C HIS A 156 5.13 41.52 10.31
N LYS A 157 6.06 40.56 10.50
CA LYS A 157 7.46 40.83 10.85
C LYS A 157 8.34 41.21 9.65
N LEU A 158 7.98 40.79 8.44
CA LEU A 158 8.69 41.12 7.20
C LEU A 158 8.00 42.27 6.46
N ASN A 159 8.01 43.48 7.03
CA ASN A 159 7.45 44.66 6.35
C ASN A 159 8.57 45.41 5.56
N PRO A 160 8.72 45.18 4.24
CA PRO A 160 9.87 45.64 3.44
C PRO A 160 9.97 47.17 3.38
N LYS A 161 8.85 47.88 3.51
CA LYS A 161 8.80 49.35 3.51
C LYS A 161 9.56 49.96 4.70
N LYS A 162 9.48 49.34 5.88
CA LYS A 162 10.24 49.80 7.07
C LYS A 162 11.74 49.56 6.92
N LEU A 163 12.12 48.44 6.30
CA LEU A 163 13.52 48.08 6.07
C LEU A 163 14.21 49.02 5.06
N LEU A 164 13.50 49.36 3.98
CA LEU A 164 13.98 50.30 2.96
C LEU A 164 14.13 51.72 3.52
N LYS A 165 13.16 52.19 4.32
CA LYS A 165 13.23 53.51 4.98
C LYS A 165 14.42 53.61 5.95
N LYS A 166 14.74 52.53 6.67
CA LYS A 166 15.91 52.45 7.56
C LYS A 166 17.23 52.50 6.79
N LYS A 167 17.32 51.79 5.65
CA LYS A 167 18.51 51.85 4.77
C LYS A 167 18.70 53.24 4.15
N GLN A 168 17.63 53.89 3.70
CA GLN A 168 17.68 55.26 3.17
C GLN A 168 18.13 56.27 4.22
N ALA A 169 17.59 56.18 5.44
CA ALA A 169 18.00 57.05 6.56
C ALA A 169 19.48 56.87 6.94
N GLN A 170 20.01 55.64 6.87
CA GLN A 170 21.44 55.37 7.10
C GLN A 170 22.32 55.96 6.01
N LEU A 171 21.93 55.82 4.74
CA LEU A 171 22.64 56.41 3.60
C LEU A 171 22.68 57.94 3.69
N ILE A 172 21.56 58.59 4.00
CA ILE A 172 21.48 60.04 4.18
C ILE A 172 22.41 60.49 5.32
N ARG A 173 22.44 59.76 6.44
CA ARG A 173 23.31 60.06 7.60
C ARG A 173 24.80 59.89 7.27
N LEU A 174 25.15 58.92 6.43
CA LEU A 174 26.52 58.69 5.97
C LEU A 174 26.98 59.82 5.03
N LEU A 175 26.10 60.27 4.13
CA LEU A 175 26.36 61.37 3.21
C LEU A 175 26.49 62.70 3.95
N THR A 176 25.64 62.98 4.95
CA THR A 176 25.76 64.20 5.78
C THR A 176 27.00 64.20 6.67
N ARG A 177 27.47 63.04 7.13
CA ARG A 177 28.78 62.95 7.81
C ARG A 177 29.94 63.24 6.86
N LYS A 178 29.90 62.75 5.61
CA LYS A 178 30.94 63.02 4.60
C LYS A 178 31.02 64.48 4.18
N THR A 179 29.89 65.18 4.08
CA THR A 179 29.88 66.62 3.74
C THR A 179 30.34 67.49 4.91
N LYS A 180 30.00 67.13 6.16
CA LYS A 180 30.47 67.87 7.35
C LYS A 180 31.99 67.81 7.52
N ILE A 181 32.64 66.71 7.12
CA ILE A 181 34.11 66.57 7.18
C ILE A 181 34.83 67.39 6.09
N ARG A 182 34.21 67.62 4.94
CA ARG A 182 34.82 68.41 3.84
C ARG A 182 34.76 69.93 4.07
N ASN A 183 33.77 70.44 4.80
CA ASN A 183 33.65 71.88 5.05
C ASN A 183 34.51 72.39 6.22
N THR A 184 35.10 71.51 7.02
CA THR A 184 35.99 71.89 8.14
C THR A 184 37.46 72.07 7.73
N THR A 185 37.81 71.86 6.45
CA THR A 185 39.20 71.96 5.96
C THR A 185 39.47 73.18 5.05
N LEU A 186 38.57 74.15 4.96
CA LEU A 186 38.71 75.33 4.08
C LEU A 186 38.61 76.70 4.78
N THR A 187 38.76 76.76 6.10
CA THR A 187 38.89 78.04 6.83
C THR A 187 39.96 77.93 7.91
N GLY A 188 41.22 77.91 7.51
CA GLY A 188 42.37 77.99 8.41
C GLY A 188 43.32 79.08 7.93
N ASN A 189 43.18 80.27 8.51
CA ASN A 189 44.09 81.41 8.36
C ASN A 189 45.56 81.01 8.60
N PRO A 190 46.53 81.55 7.85
CA PRO A 190 47.95 81.32 8.15
C PRO A 190 48.35 82.06 9.44
N PRO A 191 49.15 81.45 10.33
CA PRO A 191 49.68 82.15 11.49
C PRO A 191 50.77 83.15 11.08
N THR A 192 50.59 84.39 11.51
CA THR A 192 51.60 85.44 11.51
C THR A 192 52.72 85.07 12.49
N SER A 193 53.96 84.96 12.01
CA SER A 193 55.14 84.83 12.87
C SER A 193 55.54 86.21 13.39
N LYS A 194 55.55 86.37 14.72
CA LYS A 194 56.18 87.48 15.42
C LYS A 194 57.47 86.98 16.09
N ILE A 195 58.54 87.74 15.85
CA ILE A 195 59.82 87.86 16.57
C ILE A 195 60.75 86.65 16.50
#